data_AF-A0A6J4QQP2-F1
#
_entry.id   AF-A0A6J4QQP2-F1
#
_cell.length_a   1.000
_cell.length_b   1.000
_cell.length_c   1.000
_cell.angle_alpha   90.00
_cell.angle_beta   90.00
_cell.angle_gamma   90.00
#
_symmetry.space_group_name_H-M   'P 1'
#
loop_
_entity.id
_entity.type
_entity.pdbx_description
1 polymer ?
#
loop_
_entity_poly.entity_id
_entity_poly.type
_entity_poly.pdbx_seq_one_letter_code
_entity_poly.pdbx_strand_id
1 'polypeptide(L)'
;PGPGLAIRIIGDVTRERLEILRKADFVLQDEIRNAGLYHNLWQSFAVLPAIHSVGVMGDARTYEYPVVIRAVTSDDAMTADWARLPYDLLERVSNRIINEVPGVNRVALDITSKPPGTIEWE
;
A
#
# COMPACT_ATOMS: atom_id res chain seq x y z
N PRO A 1 -9.96 -2.97 10.14
CA PRO A 1 -10.64 -1.98 11.02
C PRO A 1 -12.13 -1.93 10.67
N GLY A 2 -13.00 -1.46 11.57
CA GLY A 2 -14.47 -1.46 11.41
C GLY A 2 -15.00 -0.92 10.06
N PRO A 3 -14.43 0.15 9.48
CA PRO A 3 -14.85 0.68 8.16
C PRO A 3 -14.28 -0.08 6.95
N GLY A 4 -13.45 -1.11 7.15
CA GLY A 4 -12.83 -1.89 6.08
C GLY A 4 -11.88 -1.06 5.21
N LEU A 5 -12.01 -1.19 3.88
CA LEU A 5 -11.17 -0.50 2.90
C LEU A 5 -11.43 1.02 2.81
N ALA A 6 -12.54 1.51 3.35
CA ALA A 6 -12.92 2.92 3.19
C ALA A 6 -11.89 3.88 3.77
N ILE A 7 -11.35 3.58 4.97
CA ILE A 7 -10.32 4.40 5.63
C ILE A 7 -8.91 4.29 5.01
N ARG A 8 -8.77 3.45 3.98
CA ARG A 8 -7.52 3.30 3.24
C ARG A 8 -7.53 4.08 1.94
N ILE A 9 -8.61 4.81 1.64
CA ILE A 9 -8.69 5.76 0.54
C ILE A 9 -8.66 7.15 1.18
N ILE A 10 -7.64 7.93 0.87
CA ILE A 10 -7.52 9.30 1.43
C ILE A 10 -8.23 10.26 0.50
N GLY A 11 -9.44 10.65 0.89
CA GLY A 11 -10.38 11.43 0.08
C GLY A 11 -11.63 10.63 -0.31
N ASP A 12 -12.35 11.08 -1.33
CA ASP A 12 -13.67 10.50 -1.65
C ASP A 12 -13.60 9.00 -2.00
N VAL A 13 -14.45 8.21 -1.33
CA VAL A 13 -14.59 6.78 -1.59
C VAL A 13 -15.49 6.56 -2.80
N THR A 14 -14.92 6.11 -3.91
CA THR A 14 -15.64 5.74 -5.13
C THR A 14 -15.52 4.24 -5.42
N ARG A 15 -16.43 3.69 -6.23
CA ARG A 15 -16.37 2.27 -6.63
C ARG A 15 -15.05 1.95 -7.34
N GLU A 16 -14.61 2.83 -8.23
CA GLU A 16 -13.35 2.69 -8.97
C GLU A 16 -12.15 2.60 -8.02
N ARG A 17 -12.03 3.55 -7.08
CA ARG A 17 -10.94 3.58 -6.10
C ARG A 17 -10.95 2.37 -5.19
N LEU A 18 -12.12 1.88 -4.81
CA LEU A 18 -12.26 0.63 -4.05
C LEU A 18 -11.76 -0.59 -4.84
N GLU A 19 -12.03 -0.66 -6.15
CA GLU A 19 -11.51 -1.75 -6.99
C GLU A 19 -9.99 -1.68 -7.12
N ILE A 20 -9.43 -0.49 -7.37
CA ILE A 20 -7.98 -0.26 -7.45
C ILE A 20 -7.30 -0.69 -6.15
N LEU A 21 -7.78 -0.16 -5.02
CA LEU A 21 -7.22 -0.46 -3.71
C LEU A 21 -7.31 -1.95 -3.38
N ARG A 22 -8.44 -2.60 -3.68
CA ARG A 22 -8.61 -4.04 -3.41
C ARG A 22 -7.61 -4.89 -4.17
N LYS A 23 -7.35 -4.56 -5.45
CA LYS A 23 -6.36 -5.29 -6.26
C LYS A 23 -4.94 -5.04 -5.77
N ALA A 24 -4.60 -3.80 -5.43
CA ALA A 24 -3.28 -3.46 -4.88
C ALA A 24 -3.02 -4.15 -3.54
N ASP A 25 -4.02 -4.15 -2.64
CA ASP A 25 -3.95 -4.83 -1.35
C ASP A 25 -3.81 -6.35 -1.53
N PHE A 26 -4.52 -6.94 -2.50
CA PHE A 26 -4.37 -8.36 -2.84
C PHE A 26 -2.92 -8.70 -3.24
N VAL A 27 -2.32 -7.94 -4.16
CA VAL A 27 -0.94 -8.16 -4.60
C VAL A 27 0.04 -8.07 -3.44
N LEU A 28 -0.09 -7.04 -2.59
CA LEU A 28 0.76 -6.87 -1.41
C LEU A 28 0.64 -8.06 -0.46
N GLN A 29 -0.59 -8.48 -0.15
CA GLN A 29 -0.84 -9.58 0.78
C GLN A 29 -0.35 -10.93 0.24
N ASP A 30 -0.47 -11.15 -1.07
CA ASP A 30 0.03 -12.36 -1.73
C ASP A 30 1.56 -12.45 -1.64
N GLU A 31 2.28 -11.39 -2.02
CA GLU A 31 3.74 -11.34 -1.93
C GLU A 31 4.27 -11.46 -0.49
N ILE A 32 3.61 -10.83 0.49
CA ILE A 32 3.98 -10.95 1.90
C ILE A 32 3.84 -12.39 2.41
N ARG A 33 2.78 -13.10 1.99
CA ARG A 33 2.59 -14.52 2.35
C ARG A 33 3.64 -15.41 1.67
N ASN A 34 3.90 -15.18 0.38
CA ASN A 34 4.91 -15.92 -0.38
C ASN A 34 6.32 -15.71 0.18
N ALA A 35 6.60 -14.53 0.76
CA ALA A 35 7.84 -14.24 1.45
C ALA A 35 7.91 -14.80 2.89
N GLY A 36 6.83 -15.42 3.39
CA GLY A 36 6.77 -15.97 4.75
C GLY A 36 6.73 -14.90 5.85
N LEU A 37 6.45 -13.63 5.52
CA LEU A 37 6.49 -12.52 6.47
C LEU A 37 5.12 -12.21 7.10
N TYR A 38 4.05 -12.84 6.64
CA TYR A 38 2.69 -12.53 7.08
C TYR A 38 2.50 -12.58 8.61
N HIS A 39 3.13 -13.55 9.28
CA HIS A 39 3.05 -13.70 10.74
C HIS A 39 4.08 -12.86 11.51
N ASN A 40 5.05 -12.26 10.82
CA ASN A 40 6.08 -11.41 11.41
C ASN A 40 5.63 -9.94 11.47
N LEU A 41 4.62 -9.58 10.70
CA LEU A 41 4.07 -8.23 10.64
C LEU A 41 2.85 -8.15 11.54
N TRP A 42 2.71 -7.02 12.24
CA TRP A 42 1.49 -6.71 12.97
C TRP A 42 0.35 -6.42 11.99
N GLN A 43 0.60 -5.53 11.04
CA GLN A 43 -0.30 -5.21 9.94
C GLN A 43 0.51 -4.89 8.69
N SER A 44 -0.06 -5.25 7.54
CA SER A 44 0.36 -4.76 6.23
C SER A 44 -0.86 -4.50 5.37
N PHE A 45 -0.86 -3.41 4.60
CA PHE A 45 -1.95 -3.05 3.70
C PHE A 45 -1.54 -1.95 2.71
N ALA A 46 -2.30 -1.84 1.63
CA ALA A 46 -2.20 -0.73 0.70
C ALA A 46 -3.07 0.46 1.16
N VAL A 47 -2.64 1.67 0.83
CA VAL A 47 -3.39 2.93 0.96
C VAL A 47 -3.41 3.60 -0.41
N LEU A 48 -4.56 4.19 -0.78
CA LEU A 48 -4.77 4.89 -2.04
C LEU A 48 -5.07 6.37 -1.79
N PRO A 49 -4.07 7.25 -1.85
CA PRO A 49 -4.30 8.68 -1.85
C PRO A 49 -5.08 9.11 -3.11
N ALA A 50 -6.17 9.86 -2.96
CA ALA A 50 -6.98 10.36 -4.08
C ALA A 50 -6.32 11.54 -4.83
N ILE A 51 -5.04 11.41 -5.14
CA ILE A 51 -4.24 12.33 -5.96
C ILE A 51 -3.70 11.57 -7.16
N HIS A 52 -3.42 12.29 -8.26
CA HIS A 52 -2.74 11.71 -9.41
C HIS A 52 -1.25 12.01 -9.35
N SER A 53 -0.45 11.05 -9.78
CA SER A 53 0.99 11.17 -9.96
C SER A 53 1.32 11.05 -11.45
N VAL A 54 2.37 11.75 -11.89
CA VAL A 54 2.85 11.62 -13.28
C VAL A 54 3.74 10.37 -13.38
N GLY A 55 3.48 9.57 -14.39
CA GLY A 55 4.27 8.39 -14.75
C GLY A 55 4.55 8.37 -16.26
N VAL A 56 5.35 7.39 -16.68
CA VAL A 56 5.57 7.06 -18.08
C VAL A 56 5.32 5.56 -18.22
N MET A 57 4.39 5.18 -19.09
CA MET A 57 4.09 3.79 -19.39
C MET A 57 4.07 3.61 -20.92
N GLY A 58 4.92 2.74 -21.43
CA GLY A 58 5.28 2.74 -22.85
C GLY A 58 5.89 4.09 -23.25
N ASP A 59 5.39 4.67 -24.34
CA ASP A 59 5.86 5.97 -24.84
C ASP A 59 4.96 7.15 -24.43
N ALA A 60 3.96 6.92 -23.56
CA ALA A 60 2.98 7.92 -23.16
C ALA A 60 3.13 8.35 -21.69
N ARG A 61 2.83 9.62 -21.42
CA ARG A 61 2.67 10.12 -20.05
C ARG A 61 1.36 9.63 -19.48
N THR A 62 1.39 9.17 -18.23
CA THR A 62 0.19 8.73 -17.50
C THR A 62 -0.03 9.62 -16.28
N TYR A 63 -1.31 9.83 -15.97
CA TYR A 63 -1.77 10.55 -14.79
C TYR A 63 -2.69 9.60 -14.02
N GLU A 64 -2.07 8.79 -13.16
CA GLU A 64 -2.72 7.69 -12.46
C GLU A 64 -2.41 7.76 -10.96
N TYR A 65 -3.02 6.89 -10.17
CA TYR A 65 -2.91 6.96 -8.72
C TYR A 65 -1.56 6.41 -8.23
N PRO A 66 -0.95 7.03 -7.19
CA PRO A 66 0.04 6.35 -6.39
C PRO A 66 -0.64 5.39 -5.40
N VAL A 67 0.02 4.28 -5.09
CA VAL A 67 -0.33 3.41 -3.96
C VAL A 67 0.78 3.50 -2.91
N VAL A 68 0.38 3.58 -1.65
CA VAL A 68 1.32 3.55 -0.52
C VAL A 68 1.21 2.19 0.17
N ILE A 69 2.34 1.51 0.33
CA ILE A 69 2.48 0.32 1.16
C ILE A 69 2.65 0.77 2.60
N ARG A 70 1.80 0.26 3.48
CA ARG A 70 1.96 0.36 4.92
C ARG A 70 2.25 -1.01 5.47
N ALA A 71 3.36 -1.16 6.20
CA ALA A 71 3.70 -2.38 6.92
C ALA A 71 4.35 -2.00 8.25
N VAL A 72 3.89 -2.60 9.34
CA VAL A 72 4.36 -2.27 10.69
C VAL A 72 4.57 -3.53 11.54
N THR A 73 5.49 -3.43 12.48
CA THR A 73 5.69 -4.36 13.60
C THR A 73 5.32 -3.67 14.90
N SER A 74 4.74 -4.40 15.84
CA SER A 74 4.31 -3.85 17.14
C SER A 74 4.23 -4.97 18.17
N ASP A 75 4.58 -4.65 19.42
CA ASP A 75 4.45 -5.56 20.56
C ASP A 75 3.17 -5.29 21.38
N ASP A 76 2.60 -4.08 21.31
CA ASP A 76 1.55 -3.63 22.24
C ASP A 76 0.46 -2.70 21.65
N ALA A 77 0.42 -2.52 20.32
CA ALA A 77 -0.48 -1.61 19.58
C ALA A 77 -0.41 -0.12 19.97
N MET A 78 0.24 0.25 21.08
CA MET A 78 0.48 1.62 21.50
C MET A 78 1.62 2.24 20.70
N THR A 79 2.68 1.47 20.46
CA THR A 79 3.78 1.83 19.58
C THR A 79 3.85 0.90 18.38
N ALA A 80 4.30 1.40 17.23
CA ALA A 80 4.52 0.57 16.06
C ALA A 80 5.69 1.10 15.25
N ASP A 81 6.60 0.22 14.87
CA ASP A 81 7.73 0.56 14.02
C ASP A 81 7.38 0.20 12.57
N TRP A 82 7.77 1.03 11.61
CA TRP A 82 7.62 0.65 10.21
C TRP A 82 8.49 -0.58 9.90
N ALA A 83 7.93 -1.52 9.14
CA ALA A 83 8.60 -2.77 8.85
C ALA A 83 9.65 -2.58 7.76
N ARG A 84 10.89 -2.99 8.05
CA ARG A 84 12.03 -2.98 7.12
C ARG A 84 11.94 -4.18 6.17
N LEU A 85 10.96 -4.13 5.27
CA LEU A 85 10.72 -5.19 4.28
C LEU A 85 11.95 -5.35 3.37
N PRO A 86 12.31 -6.59 2.96
CA PRO A 86 13.42 -6.80 2.02
C PRO A 86 13.21 -6.02 0.73
N TYR A 87 14.27 -5.37 0.22
CA TYR A 87 14.16 -4.57 -1.00
C TYR A 87 13.71 -5.38 -2.22
N ASP A 88 14.17 -6.62 -2.35
CA ASP A 88 13.72 -7.52 -3.43
C ASP A 88 12.22 -7.84 -3.34
N LEU A 89 11.66 -7.89 -2.12
CA LEU A 89 10.22 -8.05 -1.93
C LEU A 89 9.48 -6.77 -2.35
N LEU A 90 9.98 -5.60 -1.94
CA LEU A 90 9.39 -4.30 -2.31
C LEU A 90 9.43 -4.08 -3.82
N GLU A 91 10.50 -4.48 -4.49
CA GLU A 91 10.61 -4.45 -5.95
C GLU A 91 9.56 -5.34 -6.61
N ARG A 92 9.41 -6.60 -6.16
CA ARG A 92 8.37 -7.51 -6.69
C ARG A 92 6.97 -6.96 -6.48
N VAL A 93 6.65 -6.48 -5.28
CA VAL A 93 5.34 -5.87 -4.98
C VAL A 93 5.10 -4.67 -5.88
N SER A 94 6.07 -3.76 -6.00
CA SER A 94 5.96 -2.57 -6.84
C SER A 94 5.72 -2.93 -8.31
N ASN A 95 6.51 -3.86 -8.84
CA ASN A 95 6.38 -4.32 -10.23
C ASN A 95 5.03 -4.99 -10.48
N ARG A 96 4.56 -5.85 -9.57
CA ARG A 96 3.25 -6.50 -9.71
C ARG A 96 2.11 -5.49 -9.61
N ILE A 97 2.14 -4.56 -8.66
CA ILE A 97 1.09 -3.53 -8.54
C ILE A 97 1.01 -2.70 -9.82
N ILE A 98 2.14 -2.19 -10.33
CA ILE A 98 2.16 -1.35 -11.54
C ILE A 98 1.65 -2.12 -12.78
N ASN A 99 1.98 -3.40 -12.91
CA ASN A 99 1.63 -4.18 -14.10
C ASN A 99 0.23 -4.85 -14.02
N GLU A 100 -0.24 -5.21 -12.82
CA GLU A 100 -1.48 -5.97 -12.63
C GLU A 100 -2.68 -5.08 -12.23
N VAL A 101 -2.44 -3.84 -11.78
CA VAL A 101 -3.49 -2.94 -11.29
C VAL A 101 -3.63 -1.72 -12.21
N PRO A 102 -4.59 -1.74 -13.16
CA PRO A 102 -4.88 -0.59 -14.00
C PRO A 102 -5.24 0.64 -13.17
N GLY A 103 -4.66 1.80 -13.51
CA GLY A 103 -4.88 3.05 -12.78
C GLY A 103 -3.86 3.31 -11.66
N VAL A 104 -2.78 2.53 -11.58
CA VAL A 104 -1.66 2.75 -10.66
C VAL A 104 -0.36 2.87 -11.44
N ASN A 105 0.36 3.97 -11.23
CA ASN A 105 1.64 4.24 -11.91
C ASN A 105 2.82 4.47 -10.96
N ARG A 106 2.59 4.37 -9.65
CA ARG A 106 3.60 4.65 -8.63
C ARG A 106 3.30 3.88 -7.37
N VAL A 107 4.36 3.38 -6.73
CA VAL A 107 4.28 2.75 -5.42
C VAL A 107 5.27 3.44 -4.49
N ALA A 108 4.86 3.67 -3.25
CA ALA A 108 5.70 4.22 -2.18
C ALA A 108 5.60 3.35 -0.92
N LEU A 109 6.60 3.42 -0.05
CA LEU A 109 6.58 2.76 1.27
C LEU A 109 6.47 3.84 2.36
N ASP A 110 5.52 3.69 3.27
CA ASP A 110 5.44 4.54 4.46
C ASP A 110 6.44 4.08 5.53
N ILE A 111 7.47 4.89 5.74
CA ILE A 111 8.55 4.67 6.70
C ILE A 111 8.38 5.46 8.01
N THR A 112 7.15 5.87 8.34
CA THR A 112 6.84 6.64 9.55
C THR A 112 6.42 5.72 10.70
N SER A 113 7.14 5.73 11.83
CA SER A 113 6.73 4.99 13.04
C SER A 113 5.56 5.68 13.76
N LYS A 114 4.88 4.92 14.62
CA LYS A 114 3.90 5.39 15.61
C LYS A 114 4.55 5.38 16.99
N PRO A 115 4.72 6.54 17.65
CA PRO A 115 4.58 7.92 17.15
C PRO A 115 5.71 8.34 16.17
N PRO A 116 5.58 9.46 15.41
CA PRO A 116 4.50 10.46 15.44
C PRO A 116 3.30 10.15 14.54
N GLY A 117 3.42 9.18 13.63
CA GLY A 117 2.33 8.79 12.76
C GLY A 117 1.32 7.87 13.46
N THR A 118 0.29 7.47 12.71
CA THR A 118 -0.63 6.39 13.06
C THR A 118 -0.38 5.15 12.18
N ILE A 119 -0.99 4.01 12.51
CA ILE A 119 -0.88 2.83 11.64
C ILE A 119 -1.67 3.06 10.34
N GLU A 120 -2.96 3.37 10.48
CA GLU A 120 -3.83 3.80 9.38
C GLU A 120 -3.55 5.26 9.02
N TRP A 121 -3.98 5.69 7.83
CA TRP A 121 -3.83 7.07 7.35
C TRP A 121 -5.09 7.92 7.57
N GLU A 122 -6.23 7.30 7.89
CA GLU A 122 -7.50 7.93 8.25
C GLU A 122 -8.26 7.11 9.32
#